data_AF-A0A2P2JW39-F1
#
_entry.id   AF-A0A2P2JW39-F1
#
_cell.length_a   1.000
_cell.length_b   1.000
_cell.length_c   1.000
_cell.angle_alpha   90.00
_cell.angle_beta   90.00
_cell.angle_gamma   90.00
#
_symmetry.space_group_name_H-M   'P 1'
#
loop_
_entity.id
_entity.type
_entity.pdbx_description
1 polymer ?
#
loop_
_entity_poly.entity_id
_entity_poly.type
_entity_poly.pdbx_seq_one_letter_code
_entity_poly.pdbx_strand_id
1 'polypeptide(L)'
;MNAAWDAGILVASENALPCHDRVTYNKILDRAKPLNDPDGRHFLSFSYLRLNPLLMERQNFMEFERFVKRMHGEGVLDLQV
;
A
#
# COMPACT_ATOMS: atom_id res chain seq x y z
N MET A 1 13.28 7.42 6.52
CA MET A 1 12.58 6.27 7.12
C MET A 1 13.54 5.47 7.99
N ASN A 2 14.67 4.97 7.48
CA ASN A 2 15.68 4.27 8.29
C ASN A 2 16.04 4.97 9.60
N ALA A 3 16.42 6.25 9.58
CA ALA A 3 16.75 6.98 10.80
C ALA A 3 15.61 7.04 11.85
N ALA A 4 14.35 7.04 11.41
CA ALA A 4 13.21 7.02 12.33
C ALA A 4 13.05 5.62 12.96
N TRP A 5 13.16 4.55 12.15
CA TRP A 5 13.14 3.18 12.63
C TRP A 5 14.33 2.87 13.57
N ASP A 6 15.53 3.34 13.24
CA ASP A 6 16.72 3.21 14.08
C ASP A 6 16.55 3.92 15.44
N ALA A 7 15.69 4.95 15.49
CA ALA A 7 15.30 5.66 16.72
C ALA A 7 14.02 5.08 17.38
N GLY A 8 13.47 3.97 16.89
CA GLY A 8 12.25 3.35 17.43
C GLY A 8 10.95 4.13 17.16
N ILE A 9 10.97 5.05 16.20
CA ILE A 9 9.81 5.88 15.84
C ILE A 9 8.97 5.17 14.77
N LEU A 10 7.66 5.09 15.02
CA LEU A 10 6.69 4.55 14.06
C LEU A 10 6.52 5.50 12.87
N VAL A 11 6.49 4.93 11.66
CA VAL A 11 6.40 5.69 10.41
C VAL A 11 5.06 5.43 9.74
N ALA A 12 4.33 6.50 9.44
CA ALA A 12 3.16 6.48 8.55
C ALA A 12 3.51 7.15 7.22
N SER A 13 2.78 6.84 6.15
CA SER A 13 3.07 7.36 4.81
C SER A 13 1.80 7.58 3.98
N GLU A 14 1.97 8.23 2.82
CA GLU A 14 0.93 8.50 1.83
C GLU A 14 1.52 8.45 0.41
N ASN A 15 0.67 8.36 -0.62
CA ASN A 15 1.12 8.49 -2.00
C ASN A 15 1.25 9.97 -2.39
N ALA A 16 2.37 10.32 -3.06
CA ALA A 16 2.63 11.69 -3.48
C ALA A 16 1.83 12.13 -4.72
N LEU A 17 1.46 11.19 -5.60
CA LEU A 17 0.71 11.43 -6.84
C LEU A 17 -0.45 10.43 -6.94
N PRO A 18 -1.56 10.78 -7.63
CA PRO A 18 -2.65 9.84 -7.89
C PRO A 18 -2.14 8.60 -8.61
N CYS A 19 -2.50 7.41 -8.11
CA CYS A 19 -2.09 6.14 -8.69
C CYS A 19 -3.20 5.10 -8.55
N HIS A 20 -3.64 4.55 -9.69
CA HIS A 20 -4.76 3.60 -9.72
C HIS A 20 -4.36 2.25 -10.32
N ASP A 21 -3.08 2.07 -10.63
CA ASP A 21 -2.56 0.88 -11.28
C ASP A 21 -1.94 -0.11 -10.28
N ARG A 22 -2.01 -1.38 -10.67
CA ARG A 22 -1.50 -2.51 -9.89
C ARG A 22 -0.01 -2.40 -9.55
N VAL A 23 0.80 -1.88 -10.47
CA VAL A 23 2.26 -1.81 -10.30
C VAL A 23 2.60 -0.82 -9.19
N THR A 24 1.93 0.33 -9.19
CA THR A 24 2.15 1.35 -8.16
C THR A 24 1.64 0.89 -6.79
N TYR A 25 0.47 0.25 -6.72
CA TYR A 25 -0.02 -0.34 -5.46
C TYR A 25 0.93 -1.41 -4.90
N ASN A 26 1.50 -2.26 -5.76
CA ASN A 26 2.50 -3.25 -5.33
C ASN A 26 3.75 -2.58 -4.74
N LYS A 27 4.26 -1.49 -5.36
CA LYS A 27 5.41 -0.75 -4.82
C LYS A 27 5.13 -0.13 -3.44
N ILE A 28 3.88 0.27 -3.18
CA ILE A 28 3.48 0.75 -1.85
C ILE A 28 3.47 -0.42 -0.86
N LEU A 29 2.89 -1.56 -1.24
CA LEU A 29 2.84 -2.78 -0.42
C LEU A 29 4.24 -3.28 -0.05
N ASP A 30 5.21 -3.23 -0.96
CA ASP A 30 6.59 -3.66 -0.69
C ASP A 30 7.24 -2.88 0.47
N ARG A 31 6.82 -1.64 0.70
CA ARG A 31 7.29 -0.80 1.80
C ARG A 31 6.39 -0.87 3.04
N ALA A 32 5.08 -0.97 2.81
CA ALA A 32 4.10 -0.92 3.88
C ALA A 32 3.94 -2.26 4.60
N LYS A 33 4.10 -3.38 3.89
CA LYS A 33 3.96 -4.74 4.42
C LYS A 33 4.81 -5.72 3.60
N PRO A 34 6.13 -5.73 3.80
CA PRO A 34 7.02 -6.64 3.10
C PRO A 34 6.64 -8.09 3.41
N LEU A 35 6.69 -8.97 2.40
CA LEU A 35 6.46 -10.41 2.57
C LEU A 35 7.46 -11.07 3.53
N ASN A 36 8.67 -10.49 3.63
CA ASN A 36 9.74 -10.94 4.49
C ASN A 36 10.31 -9.70 5.18
N ASP A 37 9.95 -9.48 6.44
CA ASP A 37 10.34 -8.29 7.20
C ASP A 37 11.11 -8.68 8.48
N PRO A 38 12.37 -9.13 8.35
CA PRO A 38 13.18 -9.51 9.51
C PRO A 38 13.50 -8.33 10.42
N ASP A 39 13.52 -7.11 9.88
CA ASP A 39 13.91 -5.89 10.60
C ASP A 39 12.71 -5.12 11.18
N GLY A 40 11.47 -5.54 10.89
CA GLY A 40 10.26 -4.82 11.30
C GLY A 40 10.13 -3.43 10.67
N ARG A 41 10.79 -3.18 9.53
CA ARG A 41 10.91 -1.86 8.89
C ARG A 41 9.77 -1.63 7.91
N HIS A 42 8.55 -1.60 8.44
CA HIS A 42 7.33 -1.36 7.68
C HIS A 42 6.56 -0.15 8.20
N PHE A 43 5.49 0.22 7.49
CA PHE A 43 4.64 1.35 7.89
C PHE A 43 3.64 0.94 8.95
N LEU A 44 3.45 1.81 9.94
CA LEU A 44 2.36 1.67 10.89
C LEU A 44 0.99 1.84 10.20
N SER A 45 0.91 2.83 9.30
CA SER A 45 -0.31 3.15 8.57
C SER A 45 0.00 3.82 7.23
N PHE A 46 -0.98 3.77 6.33
CA PHE A 46 -0.90 4.42 5.03
C PHE A 46 -2.18 5.20 4.74
N SER A 47 -2.04 6.47 4.37
CA SER A 47 -3.14 7.34 3.98
C SER A 47 -3.15 7.48 2.46
N TYR A 48 -4.21 7.03 1.79
CA TYR A 48 -4.33 7.17 0.34
C TYR A 48 -4.89 8.55 -0.04
N LEU A 49 -4.14 9.29 -0.87
CA LEU A 49 -4.52 10.59 -1.43
C LEU A 49 -4.93 10.43 -2.91
N ARG A 50 -6.19 10.66 -3.28
CA ARG A 50 -7.37 11.07 -2.50
C ARG A 50 -8.60 10.42 -3.12
N LEU A 51 -9.68 10.25 -2.34
CA LEU A 51 -11.00 9.97 -2.87
C LEU A 51 -11.38 10.97 -3.98
N ASN A 52 -11.70 10.45 -5.16
CA ASN A 52 -12.09 11.23 -6.33
C ASN A 52 -12.95 10.36 -7.27
N PRO A 53 -13.65 10.94 -8.25
CA PRO A 53 -14.48 10.16 -9.18
C PRO A 53 -13.71 9.10 -9.97
N LEU A 54 -12.47 9.37 -10.36
CA LEU A 54 -11.62 8.43 -11.11
C LEU A 54 -11.28 7.18 -10.27
N LEU A 55 -11.04 7.32 -8.96
CA LEU A 55 -10.86 6.19 -8.04
C LEU A 55 -12.12 5.31 -7.98
N MET A 56 -13.30 5.92 -8.10
CA MET A 56 -14.59 5.22 -8.02
C MET A 56 -14.98 4.54 -9.34
N GLU A 57 -14.21 4.70 -10.41
CA GLU A 57 -14.39 3.91 -11.63
C GLU A 57 -14.14 2.43 -11.36
N ARG A 58 -14.95 1.56 -11.97
CA ARG A 58 -15.01 0.12 -11.65
C ARG A 58 -13.63 -0.54 -11.60
N GLN A 59 -12.77 -0.33 -12.60
CA GLN A 59 -11.46 -0.97 -12.65
C GLN A 59 -10.51 -0.45 -11.57
N ASN A 60 -10.49 0.87 -11.36
CA ASN A 60 -9.63 1.52 -10.37
C ASN A 60 -10.05 1.12 -8.95
N PHE A 61 -11.35 1.06 -8.69
CA PHE A 61 -11.89 0.66 -7.39
C PHE A 61 -11.60 -0.81 -7.08
N MET A 62 -11.67 -1.70 -8.07
CA MET A 62 -11.29 -3.11 -7.89
C MET A 62 -9.81 -3.27 -7.53
N GLU A 63 -8.90 -2.53 -8.18
CA GLU A 63 -7.48 -2.55 -7.83
C GLU A 63 -7.22 -1.92 -6.45
N PHE A 64 -7.94 -0.85 -6.11
CA PHE A 64 -7.88 -0.24 -4.78
C PHE A 64 -8.35 -1.21 -3.69
N GLU A 65 -9.46 -1.94 -3.91
CA GLU A 65 -9.94 -2.97 -2.97
C GLU A 65 -8.88 -4.07 -2.79
N ARG A 66 -8.30 -4.57 -3.89
CA ARG A 66 -7.19 -5.54 -3.84
C ARG A 66 -6.01 -4.99 -3.05
N PHE A 67 -5.63 -3.73 -3.25
CA PHE A 67 -4.58 -3.07 -2.50
C PHE A 67 -4.88 -3.04 -0.99
N VAL A 68 -6.10 -2.62 -0.59
CA VAL A 68 -6.53 -2.57 0.82
C VAL A 68 -6.50 -3.96 1.46
N LYS A 69 -7.05 -4.98 0.78
CA LYS A 69 -7.02 -6.36 1.27
C LYS A 69 -5.59 -6.85 1.52
N ARG A 70 -4.66 -6.56 0.59
CA ARG A 70 -3.25 -6.92 0.76
C ARG A 70 -2.55 -6.14 1.88
N MET A 71 -2.86 -4.85 2.06
CA MET A 71 -2.38 -4.07 3.21
C MET A 71 -2.80 -4.73 4.54
N HIS A 72 -4.02 -5.29 4.57
CA HIS A 72 -4.56 -6.00 5.73
C HIS A 72 -4.02 -7.43 5.87
N GLY A 73 -3.26 -7.93 4.88
CA GLY A 73 -2.67 -9.28 4.89
C GLY A 73 -3.64 -10.38 4.46
N GLU A 74 -4.75 -10.01 3.81
CA GLU A 74 -5.65 -10.98 3.21
C GLU A 74 -4.98 -11.64 1.99
N GLY A 75 -5.13 -12.95 1.87
CA GLY A 75 -4.66 -13.71 0.71
C GLY A 75 -5.49 -13.36 -0.52
N VAL A 76 -5.03 -12.38 -1.30
CA VAL A 76 -5.63 -12.08 -2.61
C VAL A 76 -4.97 -12.96 -3.65
N LEU A 77 -5.76 -13.83 -4.29
CA LEU A 77 -5.32 -14.56 -5.48
C LEU A 77 -5.07 -13.53 -6.58
N ASP A 78 -3.84 -13.44 -7.05
CA ASP A 78 -3.52 -12.67 -8.25
C ASP A 78 -4.11 -13.41 -9.46
N LEU A 79 -5.40 -13.16 -9.71
CA LEU A 79 -6.04 -13.51 -10.97
C LEU A 79 -5.27 -12.78 -12.07
N GLN A 80 -4.49 -13.55 -12.84
CA GLN A 80 -3.92 -13.10 -14.10
C GLN A 80 -5.08 -12.88 -15.06
N VAL A 81 -5.43 -11.61 -15.27
CA VAL A 81 -6.22 -11.17 -16.44
C VAL A 81 -5.23 -10.66 -17.48
#